data_AF-A0A7N0ZWD9-F1
#
_entry.id   AF-A0A7N0ZWD9-F1
#
_cell.length_a   1.000
_cell.length_b   1.000
_cell.length_c   1.000
_cell.angle_alpha   90.00
_cell.angle_beta   90.00
_cell.angle_gamma   90.00
#
_symmetry.space_group_name_H-M   'P 1'
#
loop_
_entity.id
_entity.type
_entity.pdbx_description
1 polymer ?
#
loop_
_entity_poly.entity_id
_entity_poly.type
_entity_poly.pdbx_seq_one_letter_code
_entity_poly.pdbx_strand_id
1 'polypeptide(L)'
;MIHQITVHVLATLVLALLCLATPTSTLNPCSNTPYPHLCANAVSHDAMLSTLRHTLVRVSKTHDNFRRIAANVDDDVGLRKMRALDDCLDLMEQTIFQLNTSIARVTDIRELRAQLSASATTQRTCTQVLQQAGLARHAALNRGLVHINRHISNALAMAAAQEPSSSDSDYLSEYGLSYPMREDGYPEWMSEDDQKLLLAEEKDSYDIVVAQDGSGKFTSISDAVNAAPSGSQKRFVIYIKAGNYSELVEIKQEKTNIMFLGDGMGKTVIRGNPSHASGFSIHTGVLKVIGNGFIAKGITVENYAGPEGGQAVALLSKSDNSAFYQCSILGYQDTLFTVAFRQFYRDCDIYGTMDFIFGNPSAVFQRCNIYLRKPKRGGADVVTAMSRGGPTETTAMSFIESNILAAPDLDPHRDSVRSFLGRPWQPAARVVYMMCKIGDAIDPAGWGAMSGDPSTFKDLYFGEYMNNGPGADTKNREKWPGVKLITDPKEAAQFTAGALINADQWLKGSGIPYFPGLNHN
;
A
#
# COMPACT_ATOMS: atom_id res chain seq x y z
N MET A 1 -26.50 6.29 66.46
CA MET A 1 -26.29 7.66 65.93
C MET A 1 -25.21 7.72 64.83
N ILE A 2 -24.10 6.99 64.94
CA ILE A 2 -23.03 6.97 63.92
C ILE A 2 -23.50 6.33 62.60
N HIS A 3 -24.33 5.27 62.65
CA HIS A 3 -24.75 4.52 61.46
C HIS A 3 -25.75 5.27 60.55
N GLN A 4 -26.57 6.18 61.09
CA GLN A 4 -27.48 7.00 60.28
C GLN A 4 -26.76 8.15 59.57
N ILE A 5 -25.67 8.66 60.16
CA ILE A 5 -24.85 9.73 59.55
C ILE A 5 -24.04 9.17 58.38
N THR A 6 -23.55 7.92 58.47
CA THR A 6 -22.79 7.29 57.36
C THR A 6 -23.65 7.06 56.13
N VAL A 7 -24.92 6.66 56.31
CA VAL A 7 -25.84 6.41 55.18
C VAL A 7 -26.26 7.71 54.49
N HIS A 8 -26.45 8.81 55.23
CA HIS A 8 -26.77 10.11 54.62
C HIS A 8 -25.57 10.74 53.88
N VAL A 9 -24.34 10.55 54.38
CA VAL A 9 -23.12 11.03 53.71
C VAL A 9 -22.80 10.21 52.45
N LEU A 10 -23.02 8.89 52.47
CA LEU A 10 -22.89 8.05 51.27
C LEU A 10 -23.97 8.32 50.22
N ALA A 11 -25.23 8.56 50.63
CA ALA A 11 -26.30 8.89 49.69
C ALA A 11 -26.09 10.25 49.01
N THR A 12 -25.55 11.23 49.72
CA THR A 12 -25.24 12.56 49.17
C THR A 12 -23.97 12.56 48.29
N LEU A 13 -22.96 11.74 48.61
CA LEU A 13 -21.80 11.54 47.72
C LEU A 13 -22.17 10.78 46.44
N VAL A 14 -23.06 9.79 46.52
CA VAL A 14 -23.52 9.04 45.32
C VAL A 14 -24.37 9.91 44.41
N LEU A 15 -25.25 10.78 44.95
CA LEU A 15 -25.96 11.77 44.14
C LEU A 15 -25.04 12.84 43.52
N ALA A 16 -23.97 13.25 44.22
CA ALA A 16 -23.00 14.20 43.69
C ALA A 16 -22.09 13.59 42.60
N LEU A 17 -21.75 12.30 42.71
CA LEU A 17 -20.99 11.56 41.69
C LEU A 17 -21.84 11.21 40.45
N LEU A 18 -23.14 11.01 40.61
CA LEU A 18 -24.08 10.83 39.48
C LEU A 18 -24.36 12.14 38.71
N CYS A 19 -24.13 13.31 39.31
CA CYS A 19 -24.27 14.61 38.65
C CYS A 19 -23.01 15.11 37.91
N LEU A 20 -21.86 14.42 38.02
CA LEU A 20 -20.60 14.82 37.36
C LEU A 20 -20.27 13.99 36.10
N ALA A 21 -21.19 13.14 35.66
CA ALA A 21 -21.13 12.48 34.37
C ALA A 21 -22.51 12.52 33.71
N THR A 22 -23.06 13.72 33.52
CA THR A 22 -23.80 13.89 32.28
C THR A 22 -22.76 13.72 31.18
N PRO A 23 -22.93 12.77 30.24
CA PRO A 23 -22.28 12.97 28.95
C PRO A 23 -22.72 14.38 28.56
N THR A 24 -21.78 15.24 28.16
CA THR A 24 -22.18 16.36 27.31
C THR A 24 -23.01 15.69 26.25
N SER A 25 -24.33 15.88 26.31
CA SER A 25 -25.21 15.47 25.24
C SER A 25 -24.59 16.15 24.06
N THR A 26 -23.91 15.39 23.21
CA THR A 26 -23.45 15.88 21.92
C THR A 26 -24.72 16.44 21.34
N LEU A 27 -24.84 17.77 21.32
CA LEU A 27 -26.01 18.45 20.80
C LEU A 27 -26.15 17.90 19.40
N ASN A 28 -27.08 16.96 19.21
CA ASN A 28 -27.36 16.46 17.89
C ASN A 28 -28.20 17.57 17.28
N PRO A 29 -27.65 18.42 16.39
CA PRO A 29 -28.39 19.57 15.86
C PRO A 29 -29.65 19.13 15.10
N CYS A 30 -29.77 17.83 14.81
CA CYS A 30 -30.85 17.23 14.07
C CYS A 30 -32.00 16.68 14.92
N SER A 31 -31.87 16.65 16.26
CA SER A 31 -32.85 16.02 17.16
C SER A 31 -34.24 16.66 17.12
N ASN A 32 -34.33 17.95 16.77
CA ASN A 32 -35.57 18.71 16.74
C ASN A 32 -36.06 18.99 15.31
N THR A 33 -35.44 18.36 14.31
CA THR A 33 -35.84 18.56 12.91
C THR A 33 -37.00 17.62 12.54
N PRO A 34 -37.90 18.01 11.63
CA PRO A 34 -38.97 17.13 11.14
C PRO A 34 -38.45 15.85 10.46
N TYR A 35 -37.19 15.87 10.00
CA TYR A 35 -36.53 14.75 9.33
C TYR A 35 -35.10 14.54 9.90
N PRO A 36 -34.96 13.99 11.11
CA PRO A 36 -33.66 13.87 11.80
C PRO A 36 -32.60 13.09 11.02
N HIS A 37 -33.00 12.07 10.27
CA HIS A 37 -32.10 11.28 9.42
C HIS A 37 -31.54 12.09 8.25
N LEU A 38 -32.37 12.89 7.57
CA LEU A 38 -31.91 13.76 6.48
C LEU A 38 -30.98 14.84 7.00
N CYS A 39 -31.29 15.43 8.15
CA CYS A 39 -30.41 16.40 8.80
C CYS A 39 -29.07 15.74 9.20
N ALA A 40 -29.08 14.56 9.82
CA ALA A 40 -27.85 13.90 10.26
C ALA A 40 -26.93 13.58 9.08
N ASN A 41 -27.51 13.11 7.97
CA ASN A 41 -26.76 12.86 6.73
C ASN A 41 -26.19 14.16 6.14
N ALA A 42 -26.97 15.24 6.10
CA ALA A 42 -26.51 16.54 5.60
C ALA A 42 -25.39 17.12 6.49
N VAL A 43 -25.55 17.09 7.82
CA VAL A 43 -24.54 17.56 8.77
C VAL A 43 -23.27 16.73 8.70
N SER A 44 -23.38 15.41 8.55
CA SER A 44 -22.24 14.51 8.38
C SER A 44 -21.46 14.83 7.09
N HIS A 45 -22.17 15.03 5.98
CA HIS A 45 -21.59 15.39 4.69
C HIS A 45 -20.85 16.74 4.75
N ASP A 46 -21.50 17.78 5.30
CA ASP A 46 -20.90 19.11 5.44
C ASP A 46 -19.71 19.11 6.40
N ALA A 47 -19.80 18.37 7.51
CA ALA A 47 -18.69 18.19 8.45
C ALA A 47 -17.50 17.49 7.78
N MET A 48 -17.76 16.48 6.94
CA MET A 48 -16.73 15.76 6.18
C MET A 48 -16.04 16.70 5.20
N LEU A 49 -16.80 17.43 4.37
CA LEU A 49 -16.25 18.41 3.43
C LEU A 49 -15.47 19.53 4.12
N SER A 50 -15.99 20.06 5.23
CA SER A 50 -15.30 21.08 6.04
C SER A 50 -13.98 20.56 6.59
N THR A 51 -13.97 19.33 7.12
CA THR A 51 -12.77 18.68 7.64
C THR A 51 -11.73 18.48 6.54
N LEU A 52 -12.13 17.99 5.36
CA LEU A 52 -11.23 17.81 4.22
C LEU A 52 -10.64 19.14 3.74
N ARG A 53 -11.47 20.18 3.58
CA ARG A 53 -11.02 21.52 3.16
C ARG A 53 -10.06 22.15 4.18
N HIS A 54 -10.35 22.03 5.47
CA HIS A 54 -9.45 22.52 6.52
C HIS A 54 -8.12 21.76 6.50
N THR A 55 -8.16 20.44 6.30
CA THR A 55 -6.96 19.60 6.16
C THR A 55 -6.13 20.02 4.96
N LEU A 56 -6.76 20.22 3.80
CA LEU A 56 -6.12 20.68 2.56
C LEU A 56 -5.40 22.02 2.79
N VAL A 57 -6.07 23.02 3.36
CA VAL A 57 -5.46 24.33 3.67
C VAL A 57 -4.26 24.18 4.61
N ARG A 58 -4.36 23.30 5.61
CA ARG A 58 -3.24 23.02 6.52
C ARG A 58 -2.05 22.42 5.77
N VAL A 59 -2.28 21.42 4.92
CA VAL A 59 -1.22 20.78 4.11
C VAL A 59 -0.56 21.80 3.20
N SER A 60 -1.34 22.59 2.44
CA SER A 60 -0.81 23.63 1.55
C SER A 60 0.04 24.66 2.31
N LYS A 61 -0.42 25.13 3.48
CA LYS A 61 0.35 26.08 4.29
C LYS A 61 1.65 25.48 4.82
N THR A 62 1.63 24.22 5.25
CA THR A 62 2.85 23.53 5.71
C THR A 62 3.79 23.27 4.54
N HIS A 63 3.28 22.94 3.35
CA HIS A 63 4.05 22.76 2.13
C HIS A 63 4.78 24.06 1.75
N ASP A 64 4.09 25.19 1.71
CA ASP A 64 4.70 26.49 1.42
C ASP A 64 5.79 26.85 2.44
N ASN A 65 5.57 26.54 3.71
CA ASN A 65 6.57 26.73 4.75
C ASN A 65 7.80 25.83 4.53
N PHE A 66 7.60 24.57 4.15
CA PHE A 66 8.70 23.64 3.85
C PHE A 66 9.48 24.13 2.63
N ARG A 67 8.80 24.59 1.59
CA ARG A 67 9.42 25.14 0.38
C ARG A 67 10.27 26.38 0.70
N ARG A 68 9.80 27.26 1.59
CA ARG A 68 10.60 28.39 2.08
C ARG A 68 11.81 27.96 2.89
N ILE A 69 11.67 26.92 3.72
CA ILE A 69 12.81 26.37 4.46
C ILE A 69 13.82 25.79 3.46
N ALA A 70 13.37 24.99 2.50
CA ALA A 70 14.21 24.41 1.45
C ALA A 70 15.00 25.46 0.66
N ALA A 71 14.35 26.58 0.31
CA ALA A 71 14.99 27.67 -0.42
C ALA A 71 16.03 28.46 0.40
N ASN A 72 15.99 28.36 1.74
CA ASN A 72 16.92 29.07 2.65
C ASN A 72 17.90 28.12 3.34
N VAL A 73 17.89 26.85 2.96
CA VAL A 73 18.83 25.85 3.43
C VAL A 73 20.14 26.09 2.68
N ASP A 74 21.21 26.40 3.43
CA ASP A 74 22.55 26.67 2.89
C ASP A 74 23.07 25.44 2.11
N ASP A 75 23.94 25.66 1.11
CA ASP A 75 24.53 24.59 0.28
C ASP A 75 25.36 23.59 1.14
N ASP A 76 25.78 24.01 2.34
CA ASP A 76 26.46 23.16 3.33
C ASP A 76 25.54 22.11 3.99
N VAL A 77 24.22 22.18 3.76
CA VAL A 77 23.27 21.16 4.19
C VAL A 77 23.39 19.95 3.28
N GLY A 78 24.30 19.05 3.68
CA GLY A 78 24.72 17.90 2.87
C GLY A 78 23.60 17.16 2.12
N LEU A 79 23.92 16.75 0.89
CA LEU A 79 23.03 16.20 -0.16
C LEU A 79 21.86 15.32 0.32
N ARG A 80 22.08 14.46 1.32
CA ARG A 80 21.03 13.59 1.90
C ARG A 80 19.86 14.39 2.47
N LYS A 81 20.14 15.51 3.14
CA LYS A 81 19.13 16.38 3.76
C LYS A 81 18.32 17.14 2.70
N MET A 82 18.98 17.64 1.66
CA MET A 82 18.30 18.27 0.52
C MET A 82 17.35 17.30 -0.17
N ARG A 83 17.83 16.10 -0.55
CA ARG A 83 16.98 15.06 -1.15
C ARG A 83 15.78 14.70 -0.27
N ALA A 84 15.99 14.54 1.04
CA ALA A 84 14.90 14.22 1.96
C ALA A 84 13.83 15.33 2.05
N LEU A 85 14.23 16.58 1.87
CA LEU A 85 13.32 17.71 1.85
C LEU A 85 12.52 17.75 0.54
N ASP A 86 13.18 17.54 -0.60
CA ASP A 86 12.53 17.43 -1.91
C ASP A 86 11.55 16.25 -1.96
N ASP A 87 11.96 15.09 -1.45
CA ASP A 87 11.11 13.90 -1.33
C ASP A 87 9.86 14.20 -0.48
N CYS A 88 10.02 14.91 0.65
CA CYS A 88 8.86 15.29 1.45
C CYS A 88 7.97 16.32 0.72
N LEU A 89 8.53 17.27 -0.01
CA LEU A 89 7.74 18.23 -0.80
C LEU A 89 6.89 17.52 -1.86
N ASP A 90 7.47 16.58 -2.62
CA ASP A 90 6.73 15.71 -3.56
C ASP A 90 5.61 14.93 -2.86
N LEU A 91 5.91 14.29 -1.71
CA LEU A 91 4.91 13.60 -0.91
C LEU A 91 3.77 14.54 -0.43
N MET A 92 4.08 15.78 -0.08
CA MET A 92 3.08 16.77 0.30
C MET A 92 2.20 17.20 -0.88
N GLU A 93 2.77 17.41 -2.06
CA GLU A 93 2.01 17.70 -3.29
C GLU A 93 1.06 16.54 -3.64
N GLN A 94 1.52 15.30 -3.50
CA GLN A 94 0.66 14.13 -3.68
C GLN A 94 -0.45 14.06 -2.63
N THR A 95 -0.20 14.48 -1.38
CA THR A 95 -1.23 14.55 -0.33
C THR A 95 -2.29 15.60 -0.68
N ILE A 96 -1.87 16.75 -1.23
CA ILE A 96 -2.78 17.80 -1.71
C ILE A 96 -3.68 17.25 -2.82
N PHE A 97 -3.11 16.52 -3.78
CA PHE A 97 -3.90 15.87 -4.84
C PHE A 97 -4.93 14.91 -4.25
N GLN A 98 -4.52 14.01 -3.35
CA GLN A 98 -5.41 13.01 -2.74
C GLN A 98 -6.56 13.67 -1.98
N LEU A 99 -6.29 14.73 -1.22
CA LEU A 99 -7.33 15.49 -0.52
C LEU A 99 -8.30 16.20 -1.47
N ASN A 100 -7.82 16.74 -2.60
CA ASN A 100 -8.69 17.28 -3.63
C ASN A 100 -9.58 16.19 -4.24
N THR A 101 -9.04 15.00 -4.52
CA THR A 101 -9.81 13.85 -4.97
C THR A 101 -10.84 13.42 -3.93
N SER A 102 -10.48 13.38 -2.65
CA SER A 102 -11.40 13.12 -1.53
C SER A 102 -12.55 14.12 -1.47
N ILE A 103 -12.29 15.41 -1.70
CA ILE A 103 -13.33 16.45 -1.73
C ILE A 103 -14.27 16.23 -2.94
N ALA A 104 -13.71 15.94 -4.11
CA ALA A 104 -14.49 15.72 -5.33
C ALA A 104 -15.35 14.44 -5.27
N ARG A 105 -14.90 13.42 -4.53
CA ARG A 105 -15.55 12.11 -4.41
C ARG A 105 -16.05 11.82 -2.99
N VAL A 106 -16.40 12.85 -2.22
CA VAL A 106 -16.75 12.71 -0.80
C VAL A 106 -17.95 11.78 -0.55
N THR A 107 -18.80 11.56 -1.55
CA THR A 107 -19.96 10.66 -1.48
C THR A 107 -19.62 9.19 -1.71
N ASP A 108 -18.49 8.88 -2.35
CA ASP A 108 -17.99 7.52 -2.50
C ASP A 108 -17.11 7.19 -1.30
N ILE A 109 -17.72 6.62 -0.25
CA ILE A 109 -17.04 6.35 1.03
C ILE A 109 -15.84 5.40 0.85
N ARG A 110 -15.92 4.44 -0.07
CA ARG A 110 -14.81 3.50 -0.31
C ARG A 110 -13.63 4.22 -0.94
N GLU A 111 -13.87 5.00 -1.99
CA GLU A 111 -12.82 5.79 -2.64
C GLU A 111 -12.27 6.87 -1.68
N LEU A 112 -13.13 7.54 -0.92
CA LEU A 112 -12.73 8.49 0.12
C LEU A 112 -11.77 7.86 1.14
N ARG A 113 -12.08 6.66 1.64
CA ARG A 113 -11.21 5.92 2.56
C ARG A 113 -9.89 5.51 1.92
N ALA A 114 -9.89 5.07 0.66
CA ALA A 114 -8.67 4.75 -0.06
C ALA A 114 -7.75 5.98 -0.18
N GLN A 115 -8.30 7.12 -0.61
CA GLN A 115 -7.56 8.38 -0.73
C GLN A 115 -7.02 8.89 0.61
N LEU A 116 -7.82 8.81 1.68
CA LEU A 116 -7.41 9.22 3.03
C LEU A 116 -6.35 8.29 3.64
N SER A 117 -6.48 6.97 3.44
CA SER A 117 -5.46 6.00 3.89
C SER A 117 -4.14 6.21 3.15
N ALA A 118 -4.21 6.50 1.85
CA ALA A 118 -3.03 6.83 1.05
C ALA A 118 -2.41 8.18 1.49
N SER A 119 -3.23 9.18 1.82
CA SER A 119 -2.78 10.48 2.36
C SER A 119 -2.06 10.31 3.70
N ALA A 120 -2.62 9.50 4.61
CA ALA A 120 -2.01 9.20 5.90
C ALA A 120 -0.66 8.49 5.74
N THR A 121 -0.57 7.56 4.79
CA THR A 121 0.69 6.85 4.52
C THR A 121 1.75 7.80 3.95
N THR A 122 1.36 8.61 2.96
CA THR A 122 2.23 9.60 2.31
C THR A 122 2.85 10.57 3.32
N GLN A 123 2.04 11.06 4.26
CA GLN A 123 2.50 11.97 5.31
C GLN A 123 3.44 11.29 6.31
N ARG A 124 3.19 10.03 6.65
CA ARG A 124 4.10 9.22 7.46
C ARG A 124 5.43 8.95 6.74
N THR A 125 5.40 8.65 5.45
CA THR A 125 6.60 8.51 4.61
C THR A 125 7.42 9.80 4.60
N CYS A 126 6.81 10.98 4.40
CA CYS A 126 7.55 12.25 4.48
C CYS A 126 8.23 12.40 5.85
N THR A 127 7.50 12.08 6.92
CA THR A 127 8.02 12.20 8.29
C THR A 127 9.23 11.27 8.50
N GLN A 128 9.17 10.04 8.00
CA GLN A 128 10.25 9.06 8.06
C GLN A 128 11.47 9.47 7.23
N VAL A 129 11.27 9.96 6.00
CA VAL A 129 12.36 10.42 5.14
C VAL A 129 13.13 11.56 5.81
N LEU A 130 12.42 12.52 6.43
CA LEU A 130 13.04 13.58 7.21
C LEU A 130 13.74 13.07 8.48
N GLN A 131 13.17 12.06 9.17
CA GLN A 131 13.81 11.41 10.31
C GLN A 131 15.13 10.73 9.91
N GLN A 132 15.15 9.98 8.82
CA GLN A 132 16.33 9.30 8.29
C GLN A 132 17.45 10.28 7.90
N ALA A 133 17.08 11.48 7.45
CA ALA A 133 18.03 12.56 7.16
C ALA A 133 18.46 13.38 8.40
N GLY A 134 17.92 13.08 9.58
CA GLY A 134 18.21 13.82 10.81
C GLY A 134 17.52 15.18 10.92
N LEU A 135 16.51 15.46 10.09
CA LEU A 135 15.76 16.73 10.06
C LEU A 135 14.54 16.75 10.99
N ALA A 136 14.16 15.61 11.57
CA ALA A 136 12.99 15.51 12.45
C ALA A 136 13.05 16.34 13.73
N ARG A 137 14.25 16.78 14.15
CA ARG A 137 14.44 17.67 15.31
C ARG A 137 14.05 19.12 15.02
N HIS A 138 13.81 19.47 13.76
CA HIS A 138 13.38 20.82 13.39
C HIS A 138 11.92 21.02 13.81
N ALA A 139 11.71 21.66 14.97
CA ALA A 139 10.40 21.78 15.63
C ALA A 139 9.31 22.41 14.75
N ALA A 140 9.68 23.26 13.78
CA ALA A 140 8.74 23.81 12.81
C ALA A 140 8.26 22.77 11.78
N LEU A 141 9.16 21.89 11.31
CA LEU A 141 8.81 20.83 10.35
C LEU A 141 7.92 19.78 11.03
N ASN A 142 8.34 19.31 12.20
CA ASN A 142 7.66 18.25 12.92
C ASN A 142 6.23 18.64 13.37
N ARG A 143 6.04 19.87 13.87
CA ARG A 143 4.71 20.33 14.31
C ARG A 143 3.69 20.32 13.17
N GLY A 144 4.07 20.79 11.97
CA GLY A 144 3.18 20.80 10.81
C GLY A 144 2.70 19.40 10.43
N LEU A 145 3.64 18.46 10.30
CA LEU A 145 3.36 17.07 9.90
C LEU A 145 2.50 16.32 10.94
N VAL A 146 2.74 16.52 12.24
CA VAL A 146 1.93 15.91 13.29
C VAL A 146 0.47 16.39 13.22
N HIS A 147 0.25 17.69 13.01
CA HIS A 147 -1.11 18.23 12.88
C HIS A 147 -1.82 17.69 11.63
N ILE A 148 -1.13 17.63 10.49
CA ILE A 148 -1.68 17.08 9.25
C ILE A 148 -2.11 15.62 9.46
N ASN A 149 -1.23 14.79 10.03
CA ASN A 149 -1.55 13.38 10.30
C ASN A 149 -2.81 13.25 11.16
N ARG A 150 -2.94 14.03 12.24
CA ARG A 150 -4.15 14.02 13.09
C ARG A 150 -5.41 14.42 12.34
N HIS A 151 -5.32 15.42 11.46
CA HIS A 151 -6.47 15.85 10.65
C HIS A 151 -6.89 14.77 9.65
N ILE A 152 -5.94 14.10 8.98
CA ILE A 152 -6.24 12.99 8.07
C ILE A 152 -6.83 11.81 8.85
N SER A 153 -6.29 11.46 10.02
CA SER A 153 -6.84 10.40 10.86
C SER A 153 -8.28 10.68 11.30
N ASN A 154 -8.60 11.92 11.68
CA ASN A 154 -9.97 12.32 12.00
C ASN A 154 -10.89 12.20 10.78
N ALA A 155 -10.45 12.66 9.61
CA ALA A 155 -11.20 12.53 8.37
C ALA A 155 -11.47 11.07 8.02
N LEU A 156 -10.48 10.19 8.21
CA LEU A 156 -10.61 8.76 7.96
C LEU A 156 -11.59 8.09 8.93
N ALA A 157 -11.57 8.48 10.21
CA ALA A 157 -12.53 7.99 11.20
C ALA A 157 -13.97 8.43 10.88
N MET A 158 -14.15 9.67 10.44
CA MET A 158 -15.46 10.18 9.99
C MET A 158 -15.97 9.42 8.76
N ALA A 159 -15.11 9.14 7.78
CA ALA A 159 -15.47 8.36 6.60
C ALA A 159 -15.82 6.91 6.97
N ALA A 160 -15.05 6.28 7.87
CA ALA A 160 -15.33 4.93 8.34
C ALA A 160 -16.65 4.83 9.11
N ALA A 161 -17.05 5.87 9.85
CA ALA A 161 -18.32 5.91 10.58
C ALA A 161 -19.56 6.03 9.67
N GLN A 162 -19.37 6.33 8.39
CA GLN A 162 -20.46 6.40 7.40
C GLN A 162 -20.72 5.07 6.70
N GLU A 163 -19.92 4.04 6.97
CA GLU A 163 -20.22 2.70 6.46
C GLU A 163 -21.41 2.08 7.21
N PRO A 164 -22.32 1.39 6.51
CA PRO A 164 -23.32 0.57 7.15
C PRO A 164 -22.64 -0.42 8.10
N SER A 165 -23.15 -0.53 9.32
CA SER A 165 -22.64 -1.52 10.29
C SER A 165 -22.73 -2.91 9.70
N SER A 166 -21.62 -3.64 9.72
CA SER A 166 -21.43 -5.01 9.24
C SER A 166 -22.18 -6.07 10.07
N SER A 167 -23.39 -5.78 10.54
CA SER A 167 -24.35 -6.76 11.08
C SER A 167 -25.18 -7.44 9.98
N ASP A 168 -25.10 -6.93 8.76
CA ASP A 168 -25.77 -7.46 7.58
C ASP A 168 -24.76 -8.25 6.72
N SER A 169 -24.25 -9.34 7.29
CA SER A 169 -23.41 -10.32 6.59
C SER A 169 -24.16 -11.11 5.50
N ASP A 170 -25.40 -10.73 5.19
CA ASP A 170 -26.23 -11.30 4.12
C ASP A 170 -26.16 -10.51 2.80
N TYR A 171 -25.46 -9.36 2.75
CA TYR A 171 -25.44 -8.50 1.55
C TYR A 171 -24.27 -8.73 0.58
N LEU A 172 -23.39 -9.70 0.84
CA LEU A 172 -22.32 -10.11 -0.08
C LEU A 172 -22.68 -11.33 -0.94
N SER A 173 -23.89 -11.89 -0.82
CA SER A 173 -24.37 -13.04 -1.59
C SER A 173 -25.37 -12.68 -2.72
N GLU A 174 -25.86 -11.44 -2.81
CA GLU A 174 -26.97 -11.11 -3.75
C GLU A 174 -26.60 -10.09 -4.85
N TYR A 175 -25.46 -9.40 -4.77
CA TYR A 175 -24.98 -8.51 -5.86
C TYR A 175 -23.68 -9.00 -6.49
N GLY A 176 -23.72 -10.22 -7.02
CA GLY A 176 -22.98 -10.50 -8.26
C GLY A 176 -23.56 -9.60 -9.35
N LEU A 177 -22.99 -8.41 -9.52
CA LEU A 177 -23.36 -7.49 -10.60
C LEU A 177 -23.04 -8.16 -11.94
N SER A 178 -24.02 -8.89 -12.49
CA SER A 178 -24.01 -9.38 -13.85
C SER A 178 -24.15 -8.18 -14.79
N TYR A 179 -23.03 -7.70 -15.32
CA TYR A 179 -23.08 -6.93 -16.56
C TYR A 179 -23.50 -7.85 -17.71
N PRO A 180 -24.28 -7.37 -18.69
CA PRO A 180 -24.63 -8.16 -19.85
C PRO A 180 -23.34 -8.65 -20.50
N MET A 181 -23.18 -9.98 -20.49
CA MET A 181 -22.08 -10.67 -21.14
C MET A 181 -22.57 -11.00 -22.55
N ARG A 182 -21.70 -10.77 -23.54
CA ARG A 182 -21.87 -11.33 -24.86
C ARG A 182 -21.77 -12.86 -24.78
N GLU A 183 -22.30 -13.53 -25.79
CA GLU A 183 -22.30 -14.99 -25.91
C GLU A 183 -20.88 -15.60 -25.95
N ASP A 184 -19.88 -14.77 -26.29
CA ASP A 184 -18.45 -15.09 -26.31
C ASP A 184 -17.75 -14.94 -24.94
N GLY A 185 -18.48 -14.56 -23.88
CA GLY A 185 -17.94 -14.43 -22.52
C GLY A 185 -17.31 -13.07 -22.20
N TYR A 186 -17.39 -12.08 -23.09
CA TYR A 186 -16.85 -10.74 -22.88
C TYR A 186 -17.92 -9.71 -22.49
N PRO A 187 -17.60 -8.69 -21.65
CA PRO A 187 -18.57 -7.65 -21.28
C PRO A 187 -18.94 -6.77 -22.49
N GLU A 188 -20.20 -6.34 -22.62
CA GLU A 188 -20.66 -5.51 -23.75
C GLU A 188 -19.89 -4.19 -23.95
N TRP A 189 -19.24 -3.64 -22.92
CA TRP A 189 -18.48 -2.39 -23.00
C TRP A 189 -17.06 -2.56 -23.59
N MET A 190 -16.57 -3.81 -23.74
CA MET A 190 -15.25 -4.09 -24.27
C MET A 190 -15.29 -4.10 -25.81
N SER A 191 -14.45 -3.29 -26.44
CA SER A 191 -14.33 -3.25 -27.89
C SER A 191 -13.59 -4.49 -28.41
N GLU A 192 -13.91 -4.92 -29.63
CA GLU A 192 -13.25 -6.07 -30.25
C GLU A 192 -11.75 -5.83 -30.51
N ASP A 193 -11.32 -4.57 -30.57
CA ASP A 193 -9.91 -4.19 -30.72
C ASP A 193 -9.10 -4.44 -29.43
N ASP A 194 -9.71 -4.20 -28.27
CA ASP A 194 -9.10 -4.51 -26.95
C ASP A 194 -8.98 -6.04 -26.74
N GLN A 195 -9.90 -6.82 -27.31
CA GLN A 195 -9.86 -8.28 -27.26
C GLN A 195 -8.69 -8.84 -28.09
N LYS A 196 -8.44 -8.26 -29.28
CA LYS A 196 -7.33 -8.65 -30.17
C LYS A 196 -5.96 -8.31 -29.58
N LEU A 197 -5.84 -7.18 -28.89
CA LEU A 197 -4.62 -6.75 -28.17
C LEU A 197 -4.11 -7.77 -27.14
N LEU A 198 -4.99 -8.65 -26.63
CA LEU A 198 -4.70 -9.54 -25.51
C LEU A 198 -4.48 -11.01 -25.92
N LEU A 199 -5.00 -11.41 -27.08
CA LEU A 199 -4.81 -12.76 -27.64
C LEU A 199 -3.72 -12.82 -28.71
N ALA A 200 -3.24 -11.68 -29.18
CA ALA A 200 -2.28 -11.65 -30.27
C ALA A 200 -0.83 -11.79 -29.79
N GLU A 201 -0.09 -12.69 -30.44
CA GLU A 201 1.37 -12.60 -30.63
C GLU A 201 1.74 -11.45 -31.60
N GLU A 202 0.82 -10.53 -31.91
CA GLU A 202 1.04 -9.51 -32.93
C GLU A 202 1.79 -8.30 -32.37
N LYS A 203 2.93 -8.03 -33.02
CA LYS A 203 3.84 -6.90 -32.85
C LYS A 203 3.23 -5.50 -33.10
N ASP A 204 1.93 -5.40 -33.39
CA ASP A 204 1.34 -4.22 -34.07
C ASP A 204 0.39 -3.37 -33.20
N SER A 205 0.43 -3.48 -31.87
CA SER A 205 -0.47 -2.73 -30.96
C SER A 205 0.23 -1.82 -29.92
N TYR A 206 1.50 -1.47 -30.17
CA TYR A 206 2.28 -0.60 -29.28
C TYR A 206 2.21 0.86 -29.71
N ASP A 207 2.00 1.79 -28.77
CA ASP A 207 2.04 3.22 -29.04
C ASP A 207 3.48 3.73 -29.22
N ILE A 208 4.41 3.19 -28.43
CA ILE A 208 5.84 3.53 -28.47
C ILE A 208 6.68 2.28 -28.30
N VAL A 209 7.78 2.19 -29.07
CA VAL A 209 8.83 1.18 -28.90
C VAL A 209 10.11 1.83 -28.37
N VAL A 210 10.69 1.23 -27.33
CA VAL A 210 11.99 1.58 -26.76
C VAL A 210 12.99 0.48 -27.07
N ALA A 211 14.12 0.83 -27.66
CA ALA A 211 15.18 -0.12 -27.99
C ALA A 211 16.57 0.53 -27.99
N GLN A 212 17.51 -0.02 -27.22
CA GLN A 212 18.87 0.52 -27.11
C GLN A 212 19.69 0.39 -28.40
N ASP A 213 19.30 -0.51 -29.30
CA ASP A 213 19.93 -0.72 -30.61
C ASP A 213 19.50 0.32 -31.67
N GLY A 214 18.64 1.27 -31.31
CA GLY A 214 18.12 2.31 -32.20
C GLY A 214 16.97 1.87 -33.10
N SER A 215 16.47 0.63 -32.96
CA SER A 215 15.32 0.13 -33.73
C SER A 215 13.94 0.58 -33.21
N GLY A 216 13.91 1.31 -32.10
CA GLY A 216 12.72 1.91 -31.50
C GLY A 216 12.71 3.43 -31.66
N LYS A 217 11.60 4.07 -31.25
CA LYS A 217 11.47 5.53 -31.28
C LYS A 217 12.38 6.22 -30.24
N PHE A 218 12.60 5.57 -29.11
CA PHE A 218 13.47 6.03 -28.04
C PHE A 218 14.47 4.96 -27.64
N THR A 219 15.62 5.37 -27.13
CA THR A 219 16.63 4.48 -26.52
C THR A 219 16.53 4.44 -24.99
N SER A 220 15.82 5.40 -24.38
CA SER A 220 15.51 5.49 -22.94
C SER A 220 14.02 5.27 -22.69
N ILE A 221 13.69 4.59 -21.59
CA ILE A 221 12.31 4.39 -21.13
C ILE A 221 11.76 5.72 -20.59
N SER A 222 12.57 6.51 -19.89
CA SER A 222 12.17 7.82 -19.37
C SER A 222 11.69 8.77 -20.46
N ASP A 223 12.38 8.80 -21.61
CA ASP A 223 11.96 9.62 -22.76
C ASP A 223 10.62 9.16 -23.35
N ALA A 224 10.39 7.84 -23.43
CA ALA A 224 9.12 7.28 -23.88
C ALA A 224 7.96 7.63 -22.93
N VAL A 225 8.19 7.56 -21.62
CA VAL A 225 7.20 7.97 -20.60
C VAL A 225 6.89 9.46 -20.70
N ASN A 226 7.91 10.30 -20.89
CA ASN A 226 7.74 11.74 -21.05
C ASN A 226 6.88 12.07 -22.27
N ALA A 227 7.07 11.33 -23.37
CA ALA A 227 6.31 11.48 -24.61
C ALA A 227 4.86 10.97 -24.55
N ALA A 228 4.53 10.11 -23.59
CA ALA A 228 3.16 9.62 -23.40
C ALA A 228 2.19 10.76 -23.03
N PRO A 229 0.91 10.71 -23.44
CA PRO A 229 -0.08 11.72 -23.07
C PRO A 229 -0.34 11.73 -21.55
N SER A 230 -0.62 12.91 -20.99
CA SER A 230 -1.07 13.04 -19.60
C SER A 230 -2.59 12.94 -19.49
N GLY A 231 -3.09 12.30 -18.43
CA GLY A 231 -4.52 12.15 -18.14
C GLY A 231 -5.28 11.25 -19.11
N SER A 232 -4.58 10.40 -19.86
CA SER A 232 -5.19 9.50 -20.84
C SER A 232 -6.20 8.57 -20.17
N GLN A 233 -7.40 8.48 -20.74
CA GLN A 233 -8.41 7.48 -20.37
C GLN A 233 -8.18 6.14 -21.07
N LYS A 234 -7.38 6.14 -22.14
CA LYS A 234 -6.97 4.94 -22.88
C LYS A 234 -5.62 4.44 -22.39
N ARG A 235 -5.42 3.12 -22.46
CA ARG A 235 -4.12 2.52 -22.18
C ARG A 235 -3.10 3.00 -23.21
N PHE A 236 -1.92 3.38 -22.74
CA PHE A 236 -0.79 3.77 -23.57
C PHE A 236 0.34 2.76 -23.40
N VAL A 237 0.61 1.97 -24.44
CA VAL A 237 1.50 0.81 -24.40
C VAL A 237 2.90 1.20 -24.86
N ILE A 238 3.85 1.13 -23.94
CA ILE A 238 5.28 1.29 -24.19
C ILE A 238 5.90 -0.12 -24.22
N TYR A 239 6.25 -0.56 -25.42
CA TYR A 239 6.98 -1.81 -25.62
C TYR A 239 8.49 -1.56 -25.47
N ILE A 240 9.14 -2.31 -24.59
CA ILE A 240 10.52 -2.14 -24.20
C ILE A 240 11.27 -3.42 -24.57
N LYS A 241 12.09 -3.34 -25.61
CA LYS A 241 12.86 -4.49 -26.09
C LYS A 241 13.86 -4.99 -25.05
N ALA A 242 14.37 -6.20 -25.26
CA ALA A 242 15.41 -6.79 -24.44
C ALA A 242 16.64 -5.86 -24.36
N GLY A 243 17.18 -5.71 -23.15
CA GLY A 243 18.24 -4.77 -22.87
C GLY A 243 18.39 -4.50 -21.37
N ASN A 244 19.52 -3.89 -21.01
CA ASN A 244 19.80 -3.44 -19.65
C ASN A 244 19.71 -1.90 -19.62
N TYR A 245 18.60 -1.40 -19.11
CA TYR A 245 18.27 0.01 -19.03
C TYR A 245 18.70 0.56 -17.66
N SER A 246 19.89 1.16 -17.61
CA SER A 246 20.44 1.78 -16.40
C SER A 246 19.92 3.20 -16.20
N GLU A 247 18.69 3.31 -15.69
CA GLU A 247 17.99 4.58 -15.48
C GLU A 247 17.03 4.50 -14.28
N LEU A 248 16.71 5.67 -13.71
CA LEU A 248 15.65 5.82 -12.71
C LEU A 248 14.41 6.33 -13.44
N VAL A 249 13.36 5.50 -13.51
CA VAL A 249 12.14 5.80 -14.28
C VAL A 249 11.03 6.20 -13.33
N GLU A 250 10.35 7.30 -13.62
CA GLU A 250 9.19 7.78 -12.85
C GLU A 250 7.94 7.90 -13.73
N ILE A 251 6.90 7.16 -13.37
CA ILE A 251 5.54 7.34 -13.90
C ILE A 251 4.81 8.32 -12.99
N LYS A 252 4.91 9.61 -13.32
CA LYS A 252 4.30 10.68 -12.54
C LYS A 252 2.78 10.58 -12.47
N GLN A 253 2.19 11.29 -11.52
CA GLN A 253 0.76 11.22 -11.21
C GLN A 253 -0.15 11.52 -12.42
N GLU A 254 0.27 12.43 -13.29
CA GLU A 254 -0.44 12.80 -14.51
C GLU A 254 -0.33 11.76 -15.64
N LYS A 255 0.61 10.81 -15.57
CA LYS A 255 0.80 9.76 -16.57
C LYS A 255 -0.07 8.54 -16.23
N THR A 256 -1.37 8.65 -16.47
CA THR A 256 -2.36 7.59 -16.19
C THR A 256 -2.40 6.53 -17.29
N ASN A 257 -2.76 5.30 -16.92
CA ASN A 257 -2.98 4.16 -17.83
C ASN A 257 -1.77 3.79 -18.70
N ILE A 258 -0.54 4.01 -18.21
CA ILE A 258 0.69 3.55 -18.87
C ILE A 258 0.81 2.03 -18.71
N MET A 259 1.16 1.34 -19.79
CA MET A 259 1.54 -0.07 -19.76
C MET A 259 2.96 -0.26 -20.27
N PHE A 260 3.80 -0.92 -19.46
CA PHE A 260 5.09 -1.44 -19.89
C PHE A 260 4.94 -2.90 -20.33
N LEU A 261 5.39 -3.19 -21.55
CA LEU A 261 5.49 -4.54 -22.08
C LEU A 261 6.95 -4.83 -22.41
N GLY A 262 7.57 -5.80 -21.73
CA GLY A 262 8.92 -6.25 -22.02
C GLY A 262 8.97 -7.51 -22.87
N ASP A 263 10.16 -7.86 -23.35
CA ASP A 263 10.43 -9.13 -24.06
C ASP A 263 10.45 -10.36 -23.14
N GLY A 264 10.30 -10.17 -21.84
CA GLY A 264 10.22 -11.21 -20.82
C GLY A 264 11.09 -10.92 -19.60
N MET A 265 10.73 -11.55 -18.48
CA MET A 265 11.53 -11.53 -17.23
C MET A 265 12.98 -11.94 -17.54
N GLY A 266 13.94 -11.16 -17.04
CA GLY A 266 15.37 -11.37 -17.25
C GLY A 266 15.90 -10.93 -18.62
N LYS A 267 15.04 -10.54 -19.57
CA LYS A 267 15.45 -10.03 -20.90
C LYS A 267 15.36 -8.51 -20.96
N THR A 268 14.26 -7.92 -20.50
CA THR A 268 14.09 -6.47 -20.39
C THR A 268 14.30 -6.07 -18.94
N VAL A 269 15.43 -5.42 -18.63
CA VAL A 269 15.85 -5.13 -17.26
C VAL A 269 15.99 -3.62 -17.05
N ILE A 270 15.19 -3.05 -16.15
CA ILE A 270 15.33 -1.67 -15.66
C ILE A 270 16.14 -1.73 -14.37
N ARG A 271 17.29 -1.05 -14.30
CA ARG A 271 18.24 -1.23 -13.20
C ARG A 271 18.86 0.07 -12.69
N GLY A 272 19.10 0.12 -11.38
CA GLY A 272 19.80 1.22 -10.72
C GLY A 272 20.35 0.79 -9.36
N ASN A 273 21.00 1.70 -8.64
CA ASN A 273 21.51 1.46 -7.29
C ASN A 273 21.28 2.63 -6.30
N PRO A 274 20.12 3.33 -6.34
CA PRO A 274 19.81 4.30 -5.29
C PRO A 274 19.67 3.56 -3.96
N SER A 275 20.37 4.03 -2.93
CA SER A 275 20.37 3.38 -1.61
C SER A 275 20.59 4.40 -0.49
N HIS A 276 20.28 3.98 0.73
CA HIS A 276 20.58 4.78 1.91
C HIS A 276 22.07 5.13 2.00
N ALA A 277 22.96 4.15 1.74
CA ALA A 277 24.40 4.36 1.73
C ALA A 277 24.85 5.41 0.70
N SER A 278 24.20 5.48 -0.47
CA SER A 278 24.42 6.52 -1.49
C SER A 278 23.59 7.80 -1.30
N GLY A 279 22.96 7.95 -0.13
CA GLY A 279 22.27 9.17 0.30
C GLY A 279 20.88 9.35 -0.31
N PHE A 280 20.26 8.31 -0.83
CA PHE A 280 18.86 8.30 -1.24
C PHE A 280 17.95 7.85 -0.09
N SER A 281 16.68 8.24 -0.17
CA SER A 281 15.65 7.76 0.76
C SER A 281 14.87 6.59 0.14
N ILE A 282 14.00 5.98 0.94
CA ILE A 282 13.06 4.96 0.47
C ILE A 282 12.03 5.50 -0.54
N HIS A 283 11.91 6.82 -0.69
CA HIS A 283 11.03 7.44 -1.71
C HIS A 283 11.67 7.47 -3.10
N THR A 284 12.94 7.06 -3.21
CA THR A 284 13.62 6.81 -4.49
C THR A 284 13.62 5.32 -4.81
N GLY A 285 12.92 4.93 -5.88
CA GLY A 285 13.00 3.59 -6.47
C GLY A 285 13.65 3.62 -7.86
N VAL A 286 14.13 2.47 -8.34
CA VAL A 286 14.59 2.31 -9.73
C VAL A 286 13.43 2.53 -10.71
N LEU A 287 12.27 1.95 -10.40
CA LEU A 287 11.01 2.30 -11.04
C LEU A 287 10.05 2.85 -9.97
N LYS A 288 9.62 4.10 -10.14
CA LYS A 288 8.66 4.79 -9.27
C LYS A 288 7.35 5.00 -10.01
N VAL A 289 6.28 4.36 -9.55
CA VAL A 289 4.97 4.36 -10.21
C VAL A 289 3.93 5.07 -9.36
N ILE A 290 3.51 6.27 -9.79
CA ILE A 290 2.53 7.10 -9.10
C ILE A 290 1.23 7.24 -9.93
N GLY A 291 1.33 7.34 -11.27
CA GLY A 291 0.18 7.44 -12.15
C GLY A 291 -0.73 6.20 -12.10
N ASN A 292 -2.03 6.41 -11.90
CA ASN A 292 -3.03 5.34 -11.71
C ASN A 292 -3.21 4.46 -12.97
N GLY A 293 -3.60 3.20 -12.76
CA GLY A 293 -3.91 2.24 -13.83
C GLY A 293 -2.65 1.68 -14.51
N PHE A 294 -1.50 1.74 -13.85
CA PHE A 294 -0.24 1.27 -14.41
C PHE A 294 -0.23 -0.26 -14.55
N ILE A 295 0.28 -0.76 -15.68
CA ILE A 295 0.51 -2.19 -15.87
C ILE A 295 1.95 -2.43 -16.30
N ALA A 296 2.58 -3.46 -15.73
CA ALA A 296 3.82 -4.00 -16.26
C ALA A 296 3.66 -5.49 -16.57
N LYS A 297 4.17 -5.91 -17.74
CA LYS A 297 4.24 -7.32 -18.13
C LYS A 297 5.63 -7.67 -18.67
N GLY A 298 6.21 -8.77 -18.19
CA GLY A 298 7.42 -9.34 -18.80
C GLY A 298 8.67 -8.46 -18.64
N ILE A 299 8.81 -7.76 -17.51
CA ILE A 299 9.98 -6.92 -17.22
C ILE A 299 10.66 -7.34 -15.92
N THR A 300 11.92 -6.96 -15.78
CA THR A 300 12.69 -7.04 -14.54
C THR A 300 13.02 -5.64 -14.04
N VAL A 301 12.81 -5.38 -12.73
CA VAL A 301 13.26 -4.17 -12.05
C VAL A 301 14.28 -4.56 -10.98
N GLU A 302 15.51 -4.08 -11.09
CA GLU A 302 16.63 -4.46 -10.22
C GLU A 302 17.24 -3.24 -9.52
N ASN A 303 17.27 -3.27 -8.18
CA ASN A 303 18.18 -2.43 -7.41
C ASN A 303 19.44 -3.23 -7.03
N TYR A 304 20.56 -2.93 -7.68
CA TYR A 304 21.82 -3.65 -7.50
C TYR A 304 22.76 -3.04 -6.45
N ALA A 305 22.25 -2.20 -5.54
CA ALA A 305 23.06 -1.59 -4.46
C ALA A 305 23.72 -2.62 -3.52
N GLY A 306 23.14 -3.82 -3.40
CA GLY A 306 23.68 -4.88 -2.54
C GLY A 306 23.23 -4.77 -1.07
N PRO A 307 23.54 -5.78 -0.24
CA PRO A 307 23.08 -5.84 1.15
C PRO A 307 23.76 -4.80 2.05
N GLU A 308 24.93 -4.31 1.66
CA GLU A 308 25.65 -3.23 2.36
C GLU A 308 25.09 -1.84 2.04
N GLY A 309 24.25 -1.71 1.01
CA GLY A 309 23.60 -0.44 0.63
C GLY A 309 22.57 0.07 1.65
N GLY A 310 22.13 -0.78 2.59
CA GLY A 310 20.98 -0.50 3.45
C GLY A 310 19.67 -0.51 2.64
N GLN A 311 18.73 0.36 2.99
CA GLN A 311 17.48 0.49 2.23
C GLN A 311 17.75 0.86 0.77
N ALA A 312 17.20 0.08 -0.18
CA ALA A 312 17.43 0.27 -1.60
C ALA A 312 16.24 -0.26 -2.43
N VAL A 313 15.31 0.63 -2.77
CA VAL A 313 14.05 0.26 -3.44
C VAL A 313 14.28 -0.02 -4.92
N ALA A 314 13.81 -1.19 -5.38
CA ALA A 314 13.74 -1.51 -6.80
C ALA A 314 12.46 -0.94 -7.41
N LEU A 315 11.31 -1.32 -6.86
CA LEU A 315 10.01 -0.84 -7.32
C LEU A 315 9.29 -0.12 -6.19
N LEU A 316 8.89 1.12 -6.44
CA LEU A 316 7.96 1.88 -5.60
C LEU A 316 6.65 2.02 -6.35
N SER A 317 5.55 1.49 -5.80
CA SER A 317 4.21 1.67 -6.36
C SER A 317 3.29 2.38 -5.36
N LYS A 318 2.76 3.52 -5.80
CA LYS A 318 1.65 4.26 -5.20
C LYS A 318 0.51 4.43 -6.21
N SER A 319 0.49 3.62 -7.25
CA SER A 319 -0.50 3.67 -8.32
C SER A 319 -1.72 2.85 -7.93
N ASP A 320 -2.88 3.48 -7.94
CA ASP A 320 -4.14 2.78 -7.72
C ASP A 320 -4.55 1.98 -8.96
N ASN A 321 -5.12 0.80 -8.72
CA ASN A 321 -5.42 -0.20 -9.75
C ASN A 321 -4.19 -0.54 -10.61
N SER A 322 -3.03 -0.73 -9.97
CA SER A 322 -1.81 -1.14 -10.65
C SER A 322 -1.62 -2.65 -10.67
N ALA A 323 -1.12 -3.19 -11.78
CA ALA A 323 -0.88 -4.62 -11.93
C ALA A 323 0.50 -4.94 -12.49
N PHE A 324 1.11 -6.01 -11.97
CA PHE A 324 2.41 -6.53 -12.39
C PHE A 324 2.24 -8.01 -12.71
N TYR A 325 2.49 -8.40 -13.96
CA TYR A 325 2.25 -9.76 -14.44
C TYR A 325 3.51 -10.33 -15.09
N GLN A 326 4.01 -11.46 -14.58
CA GLN A 326 5.28 -12.02 -15.04
C GLN A 326 6.38 -10.97 -14.97
N CYS A 327 6.54 -10.37 -13.79
CA CYS A 327 7.61 -9.41 -13.50
C CYS A 327 8.60 -10.02 -12.51
N SER A 328 9.85 -9.61 -12.62
CA SER A 328 10.86 -9.91 -11.59
C SER A 328 11.29 -8.63 -10.88
N ILE A 329 11.25 -8.61 -9.55
CA ILE A 329 11.60 -7.44 -8.73
C ILE A 329 12.74 -7.86 -7.79
N LEU A 330 13.94 -7.36 -8.05
CA LEU A 330 15.16 -7.80 -7.38
C LEU A 330 15.79 -6.70 -6.55
N GLY A 331 16.12 -7.02 -5.31
CA GLY A 331 16.88 -6.16 -4.42
C GLY A 331 17.42 -6.94 -3.22
N TYR A 332 17.69 -6.21 -2.14
CA TYR A 332 18.08 -6.75 -0.84
C TYR A 332 17.16 -6.19 0.25
N GLN A 333 17.54 -5.11 0.92
CA GLN A 333 16.69 -4.49 1.92
C GLN A 333 15.73 -3.49 1.25
N ASP A 334 14.45 -3.53 1.63
CA ASP A 334 13.40 -2.63 1.13
C ASP A 334 13.17 -2.74 -0.40
N THR A 335 13.17 -3.94 -0.98
CA THR A 335 13.08 -4.16 -2.44
C THR A 335 11.82 -3.58 -3.11
N LEU A 336 10.63 -3.90 -2.58
CA LEU A 336 9.32 -3.54 -3.13
C LEU A 336 8.56 -2.67 -2.14
N PHE A 337 8.44 -1.37 -2.46
CA PHE A 337 7.66 -0.43 -1.69
C PHE A 337 6.25 -0.27 -2.27
N THR A 338 5.31 -1.08 -1.77
CA THR A 338 3.88 -0.93 -2.06
C THR A 338 3.29 0.16 -1.16
N VAL A 339 3.48 1.43 -1.54
CA VAL A 339 3.19 2.60 -0.70
C VAL A 339 1.73 2.63 -0.26
N ALA A 340 0.79 2.60 -1.20
CA ALA A 340 -0.64 2.75 -0.94
C ALA A 340 -1.49 2.22 -2.10
N PHE A 341 -2.82 2.26 -1.92
CA PHE A 341 -3.83 1.93 -2.93
C PHE A 341 -3.90 0.45 -3.34
N ARG A 342 -4.77 0.14 -4.30
CA ARG A 342 -5.04 -1.21 -4.79
C ARG A 342 -3.95 -1.65 -5.77
N GLN A 343 -3.34 -2.80 -5.51
CA GLN A 343 -2.25 -3.34 -6.31
C GLN A 343 -2.39 -4.85 -6.49
N PHE A 344 -2.00 -5.35 -7.66
CA PHE A 344 -2.06 -6.77 -7.98
C PHE A 344 -0.74 -7.28 -8.57
N TYR A 345 -0.24 -8.39 -8.05
CA TYR A 345 0.99 -9.04 -8.52
C TYR A 345 0.65 -10.48 -8.88
N ARG A 346 0.97 -10.89 -10.11
CA ARG A 346 0.62 -12.20 -10.63
C ARG A 346 1.82 -12.87 -11.30
N ASP A 347 2.12 -14.10 -10.89
CA ASP A 347 3.20 -14.91 -11.47
C ASP A 347 4.54 -14.15 -11.47
N CYS A 348 4.79 -13.36 -10.42
CA CYS A 348 5.99 -12.54 -10.26
C CYS A 348 7.04 -13.24 -9.40
N ASP A 349 8.32 -12.94 -9.67
CA ASP A 349 9.42 -13.32 -8.78
C ASP A 349 9.91 -12.10 -7.99
N ILE A 350 9.87 -12.15 -6.66
CA ILE A 350 10.26 -11.04 -5.79
C ILE A 350 11.37 -11.49 -4.85
N TYR A 351 12.51 -10.80 -4.88
CA TYR A 351 13.69 -11.18 -4.13
C TYR A 351 14.10 -10.12 -3.11
N GLY A 352 14.47 -10.54 -1.91
CA GLY A 352 15.05 -9.63 -0.94
C GLY A 352 15.46 -10.26 0.38
N THR A 353 15.76 -9.40 1.35
CA THR A 353 16.32 -9.77 2.66
C THR A 353 15.46 -9.18 3.76
N MET A 354 15.79 -8.01 4.29
CA MET A 354 15.02 -7.32 5.32
C MET A 354 13.92 -6.45 4.72
N ASP A 355 12.70 -6.58 5.24
CA ASP A 355 11.53 -5.76 4.92
C ASP A 355 11.25 -5.60 3.42
N PHE A 356 11.50 -6.66 2.63
CA PHE A 356 11.63 -6.49 1.18
C PHE A 356 10.30 -6.33 0.44
N ILE A 357 9.16 -6.56 1.10
CA ILE A 357 7.82 -6.13 0.65
C ILE A 357 7.20 -5.29 1.76
N PHE A 358 7.09 -3.98 1.57
CA PHE A 358 6.72 -3.07 2.66
C PHE A 358 5.81 -1.93 2.21
N GLY A 359 5.16 -1.28 3.17
CA GLY A 359 4.24 -0.16 2.94
C GLY A 359 2.85 -0.41 3.46
N ASN A 360 1.85 0.27 2.89
CA ASN A 360 0.46 0.23 3.35
C ASN A 360 -0.55 0.11 2.19
N PRO A 361 -0.45 -0.90 1.32
CA PRO A 361 -1.35 -1.06 0.19
C PRO A 361 -2.61 -1.84 0.59
N SER A 362 -3.58 -1.89 -0.32
CA SER A 362 -4.41 -3.08 -0.48
C SER A 362 -3.80 -3.88 -1.62
N ALA A 363 -2.94 -4.86 -1.31
CA ALA A 363 -2.19 -5.61 -2.30
C ALA A 363 -2.48 -7.11 -2.24
N VAL A 364 -2.63 -7.71 -3.42
CA VAL A 364 -2.77 -9.17 -3.58
C VAL A 364 -1.64 -9.71 -4.46
N PHE A 365 -0.95 -10.72 -3.94
CA PHE A 365 0.11 -11.47 -4.62
C PHE A 365 -0.41 -12.88 -4.92
N GLN A 366 -0.73 -13.16 -6.18
CA GLN A 366 -1.22 -14.47 -6.62
C GLN A 366 -0.14 -15.22 -7.38
N ARG A 367 0.15 -16.45 -6.93
CA ARG A 367 1.10 -17.35 -7.59
C ARG A 367 2.49 -16.74 -7.80
N CYS A 368 2.89 -15.86 -6.89
CA CYS A 368 4.22 -15.28 -6.92
C CYS A 368 5.24 -16.23 -6.27
N ASN A 369 6.49 -16.15 -6.71
CA ASN A 369 7.62 -16.71 -5.98
C ASN A 369 8.30 -15.60 -5.19
N ILE A 370 8.34 -15.77 -3.87
CA ILE A 370 8.91 -14.85 -2.92
C ILE A 370 10.20 -15.49 -2.40
N TYR A 371 11.34 -14.93 -2.79
CA TYR A 371 12.65 -15.50 -2.55
C TYR A 371 13.45 -14.72 -1.50
N LEU A 372 13.73 -15.39 -0.39
CA LEU A 372 14.59 -14.88 0.68
C LEU A 372 16.05 -15.05 0.28
N ARG A 373 16.81 -13.96 0.23
CA ARG A 373 18.22 -13.94 -0.18
C ARG A 373 19.15 -13.93 1.04
N LYS A 374 20.43 -14.20 0.82
CA LYS A 374 21.44 -14.04 1.87
C LYS A 374 21.56 -12.55 2.29
N PRO A 375 21.28 -12.20 3.56
CA PRO A 375 21.47 -10.84 4.05
C PRO A 375 22.95 -10.51 4.26
N LYS A 376 23.24 -9.25 4.58
CA LYS A 376 24.56 -8.87 5.13
C LYS A 376 24.86 -9.68 6.39
N ARG A 377 26.14 -9.77 6.75
CA ARG A 377 26.56 -10.53 7.94
C ARG A 377 25.82 -10.06 9.20
N GLY A 378 25.20 -11.01 9.90
CA GLY A 378 24.41 -10.73 11.12
C GLY A 378 23.04 -10.10 10.85
N GLY A 379 22.63 -9.96 9.59
CA GLY A 379 21.28 -9.58 9.20
C GLY A 379 20.29 -10.75 9.33
N ALA A 380 19.03 -10.41 9.12
CA ALA A 380 17.90 -11.32 9.11
C ALA A 380 17.06 -11.04 7.87
N ASP A 381 16.25 -12.00 7.47
CA ASP A 381 15.28 -11.81 6.40
C ASP A 381 13.89 -11.61 6.97
N VAL A 382 13.14 -10.69 6.39
CA VAL A 382 11.77 -10.39 6.76
C VAL A 382 11.00 -10.11 5.48
N VAL A 383 10.06 -10.98 5.14
CA VAL A 383 9.31 -10.87 3.88
C VAL A 383 8.49 -9.60 3.85
N THR A 384 7.71 -9.34 4.91
CA THR A 384 6.81 -8.19 4.95
C THR A 384 7.06 -7.22 6.10
N ALA A 385 6.90 -5.92 5.81
CA ALA A 385 6.86 -4.86 6.83
C ALA A 385 5.67 -3.92 6.57
N MET A 386 4.50 -4.29 7.12
CA MET A 386 3.25 -3.57 6.88
C MET A 386 3.10 -2.37 7.81
N SER A 387 2.81 -1.19 7.24
CA SER A 387 2.65 0.08 7.95
C SER A 387 1.21 0.56 8.02
N ARG A 388 0.24 -0.34 8.14
CA ARG A 388 -1.13 0.05 8.46
C ARG A 388 -1.19 0.77 9.81
N GLY A 389 -1.66 2.02 9.78
CA GLY A 389 -1.55 2.96 10.89
C GLY A 389 -2.68 2.86 11.91
N GLY A 390 -3.85 2.36 11.50
CA GLY A 390 -5.00 2.22 12.38
C GLY A 390 -6.12 1.33 11.80
N PRO A 391 -7.14 1.02 12.60
CA PRO A 391 -8.18 0.05 12.25
C PRO A 391 -9.12 0.56 11.13
N THR A 392 -9.20 1.87 10.92
CA THR A 392 -10.05 2.50 9.91
C THR A 392 -9.44 2.48 8.50
N GLU A 393 -8.15 2.16 8.37
CA GLU A 393 -7.52 1.92 7.06
C GLU A 393 -7.95 0.52 6.56
N THR A 394 -8.39 0.41 5.32
CA THR A 394 -8.88 -0.85 4.71
C THR A 394 -7.75 -1.70 4.11
N THR A 395 -6.50 -1.33 4.34
CA THR A 395 -5.29 -1.87 3.72
C THR A 395 -4.91 -3.25 4.27
N ALA A 396 -4.28 -4.07 3.43
CA ALA A 396 -3.72 -5.38 3.78
C ALA A 396 -2.77 -5.85 2.68
N MET A 397 -1.81 -6.71 3.05
CA MET A 397 -1.06 -7.52 2.09
C MET A 397 -1.56 -8.96 2.16
N SER A 398 -1.99 -9.50 1.02
CA SER A 398 -2.52 -10.85 0.91
C SER A 398 -1.71 -11.67 -0.09
N PHE A 399 -1.15 -12.79 0.35
CA PHE A 399 -0.40 -13.72 -0.49
C PHE A 399 -1.25 -14.96 -0.67
N ILE A 400 -1.51 -15.34 -1.92
CA ILE A 400 -2.40 -16.45 -2.26
C ILE A 400 -1.70 -17.38 -3.24
N GLU A 401 -1.65 -18.68 -2.93
CA GLU A 401 -0.98 -19.69 -3.76
C GLU A 401 0.47 -19.33 -4.14
N SER A 402 1.13 -18.55 -3.29
CA SER A 402 2.49 -18.09 -3.52
C SER A 402 3.48 -19.03 -2.86
N ASN A 403 4.71 -19.05 -3.38
CA ASN A 403 5.82 -19.81 -2.82
C ASN A 403 6.71 -18.86 -2.01
N ILE A 404 7.03 -19.20 -0.77
CA ILE A 404 7.96 -18.46 0.09
C ILE A 404 9.17 -19.37 0.31
N LEU A 405 10.28 -19.10 -0.37
CA LEU A 405 11.41 -20.03 -0.51
C LEU A 405 12.75 -19.33 -0.29
N ALA A 406 13.77 -20.07 0.13
CA ALA A 406 15.14 -19.59 0.09
C ALA A 406 15.62 -19.47 -1.36
N ALA A 407 16.26 -18.36 -1.68
CA ALA A 407 17.01 -18.20 -2.92
C ALA A 407 18.30 -19.06 -2.88
N PRO A 408 18.89 -19.37 -4.05
CA PRO A 408 20.12 -20.18 -4.10
C PRO A 408 21.30 -19.62 -3.29
N ASP A 409 21.36 -18.30 -3.05
CA ASP A 409 22.41 -17.67 -2.24
C ASP A 409 22.19 -17.82 -0.73
N LEU A 410 20.93 -17.99 -0.28
CA LEU A 410 20.56 -18.24 1.10
C LEU A 410 20.57 -19.72 1.47
N ASP A 411 20.18 -20.62 0.56
CA ASP A 411 19.95 -22.03 0.87
C ASP A 411 21.10 -22.72 1.64
N PRO A 412 22.40 -22.51 1.31
CA PRO A 412 23.52 -23.08 2.07
C PRO A 412 23.70 -22.52 3.49
N HIS A 413 22.97 -21.45 3.81
CA HIS A 413 23.08 -20.66 5.05
C HIS A 413 21.75 -20.54 5.80
N ARG A 414 20.68 -21.22 5.36
CA ARG A 414 19.32 -21.05 5.90
C ARG A 414 19.23 -21.29 7.41
N ASP A 415 20.04 -22.21 7.96
CA ASP A 415 20.07 -22.48 9.41
C ASP A 415 20.78 -21.38 10.23
N SER A 416 21.57 -20.53 9.57
CA SER A 416 22.38 -19.47 10.20
C SER A 416 21.76 -18.08 10.08
N VAL A 417 20.68 -17.95 9.31
CA VAL A 417 19.95 -16.70 9.08
C VAL A 417 18.55 -16.88 9.61
N ARG A 418 18.10 -15.96 10.47
CA ARG A 418 16.71 -15.96 10.91
C ARG A 418 15.86 -15.29 9.84
N SER A 419 14.81 -15.97 9.40
CA SER A 419 13.91 -15.48 8.35
C SER A 419 12.46 -15.51 8.82
N PHE A 420 11.71 -14.44 8.59
CA PHE A 420 10.32 -14.28 9.06
C PHE A 420 9.37 -13.94 7.91
N LEU A 421 8.11 -14.39 8.04
CA LEU A 421 7.00 -14.01 7.15
C LEU A 421 6.69 -12.51 7.19
N GLY A 422 6.97 -11.86 8.33
CA GLY A 422 6.78 -10.42 8.44
C GLY A 422 7.03 -9.88 9.84
N ARG A 423 6.97 -8.55 9.94
CA ARG A 423 6.98 -7.81 11.21
C ARG A 423 6.11 -6.55 11.14
N PRO A 424 5.57 -6.08 12.27
CA PRO A 424 4.71 -4.91 12.27
C PRO A 424 5.57 -3.64 12.19
N TRP A 425 5.58 -2.99 11.02
CA TRP A 425 6.17 -1.65 10.92
C TRP A 425 5.29 -0.60 11.62
N GLN A 426 3.98 -0.86 11.70
CA GLN A 426 3.05 -0.09 12.53
C GLN A 426 2.11 -1.00 13.33
N PRO A 427 1.53 -0.52 14.44
CA PRO A 427 0.75 -1.36 15.35
C PRO A 427 -0.50 -2.04 14.76
N ALA A 428 -1.07 -1.51 13.67
CA ALA A 428 -2.26 -2.09 13.03
C ALA A 428 -1.91 -2.93 11.78
N ALA A 429 -0.64 -3.37 11.65
CA ALA A 429 -0.14 -4.17 10.54
C ALA A 429 -1.06 -5.35 10.22
N ARG A 430 -1.37 -5.55 8.93
CA ARG A 430 -2.28 -6.58 8.45
C ARG A 430 -1.70 -7.33 7.25
N VAL A 431 -1.31 -8.58 7.47
CA VAL A 431 -0.69 -9.46 6.46
C VAL A 431 -1.31 -10.85 6.55
N VAL A 432 -1.63 -11.46 5.42
CA VAL A 432 -2.23 -12.79 5.37
C VAL A 432 -1.53 -13.65 4.32
N TYR A 433 -1.18 -14.88 4.69
CA TYR A 433 -0.68 -15.93 3.78
C TYR A 433 -1.72 -17.04 3.68
N MET A 434 -2.24 -17.28 2.47
CA MET A 434 -3.32 -18.23 2.20
C MET A 434 -2.95 -19.22 1.11
N MET A 435 -3.06 -20.52 1.40
CA MET A 435 -2.77 -21.60 0.45
C MET A 435 -1.37 -21.51 -0.14
N CYS A 436 -0.44 -20.89 0.59
CA CYS A 436 0.94 -20.69 0.18
C CYS A 436 1.78 -21.92 0.52
N LYS A 437 2.86 -22.13 -0.24
CA LYS A 437 3.91 -23.07 0.11
C LYS A 437 5.02 -22.32 0.85
N ILE A 438 5.23 -22.65 2.12
CA ILE A 438 6.23 -22.02 2.98
C ILE A 438 7.41 -22.99 3.15
N GLY A 439 8.59 -22.58 2.69
CA GLY A 439 9.85 -23.31 2.80
C GLY A 439 10.40 -23.35 4.23
N ASP A 440 11.41 -24.21 4.44
CA ASP A 440 12.01 -24.50 5.75
C ASP A 440 12.94 -23.40 6.27
N ALA A 441 13.27 -22.41 5.44
CA ALA A 441 14.04 -21.24 5.86
C ALA A 441 13.27 -20.33 6.84
N ILE A 442 11.93 -20.39 6.87
CA ILE A 442 11.14 -19.57 7.81
C ILE A 442 11.29 -20.10 9.23
N ASP A 443 11.70 -19.21 10.14
CA ASP A 443 11.80 -19.48 11.57
C ASP A 443 10.45 -19.98 12.12
N PRO A 444 10.42 -21.02 12.98
CA PRO A 444 9.17 -21.54 13.56
C PRO A 444 8.29 -20.48 14.25
N ALA A 445 8.89 -19.42 14.79
CA ALA A 445 8.17 -18.27 15.34
C ALA A 445 7.29 -17.57 14.28
N GLY A 446 7.67 -17.66 13.00
CA GLY A 446 6.98 -17.15 11.82
C GLY A 446 7.04 -15.64 11.67
N TRP A 447 6.80 -14.90 12.75
CA TRP A 447 6.66 -13.45 12.77
C TRP A 447 7.74 -12.81 13.66
N GLY A 448 8.34 -11.72 13.18
CA GLY A 448 9.39 -11.00 13.89
C GLY A 448 8.88 -9.71 14.54
N ALA A 449 9.53 -9.26 15.61
CA ALA A 449 9.27 -7.94 16.18
C ALA A 449 10.10 -6.86 15.46
N MET A 450 9.62 -5.62 15.45
CA MET A 450 10.38 -4.46 14.93
C MET A 450 10.65 -3.44 16.03
N SER A 451 9.62 -2.69 16.42
CA SER A 451 9.67 -1.70 17.49
C SER A 451 8.38 -1.72 18.29
N GLY A 452 8.47 -1.43 19.59
CA GLY A 452 7.35 -1.62 20.52
C GLY A 452 7.14 -3.09 20.87
N ASP A 453 6.06 -3.36 21.60
CA ASP A 453 5.64 -4.70 22.03
C ASP A 453 4.39 -5.14 21.24
N PRO A 454 4.54 -6.04 20.25
CA PRO A 454 3.42 -6.54 19.46
C PRO A 454 2.31 -7.21 20.28
N SER A 455 2.58 -7.68 21.50
CA SER A 455 1.55 -8.25 22.37
C SER A 455 0.49 -7.21 22.82
N THR A 456 0.84 -5.92 22.76
CA THR A 456 -0.05 -4.81 23.13
C THR A 456 -0.82 -4.23 21.95
N PHE A 457 -0.54 -4.67 20.73
CA PHE A 457 -1.10 -4.12 19.51
C PHE A 457 -2.48 -4.74 19.23
N LYS A 458 -3.54 -3.97 19.52
CA LYS A 458 -4.94 -4.44 19.42
C LYS A 458 -5.38 -4.75 18.00
N ASP A 459 -4.88 -4.00 17.03
CA ASP A 459 -5.33 -4.05 15.63
C ASP A 459 -4.33 -4.80 14.71
N LEU A 460 -3.31 -5.42 15.29
CA LEU A 460 -2.38 -6.30 14.59
C LEU A 460 -3.15 -7.52 14.06
N TYR A 461 -2.91 -7.88 12.80
CA TYR A 461 -3.52 -9.06 12.18
C TYR A 461 -2.52 -9.76 11.27
N PHE A 462 -1.97 -10.87 11.74
CA PHE A 462 -1.08 -11.75 10.99
C PHE A 462 -1.75 -13.10 10.83
N GLY A 463 -2.29 -13.35 9.63
CA GLY A 463 -3.12 -14.51 9.33
C GLY A 463 -2.40 -15.57 8.51
N GLU A 464 -2.61 -16.83 8.85
CA GLU A 464 -2.22 -17.99 8.05
C GLU A 464 -3.45 -18.88 7.78
N TYR A 465 -3.70 -19.25 6.51
CA TYR A 465 -4.84 -20.07 6.10
C TYR A 465 -4.41 -21.17 5.13
N MET A 466 -4.58 -22.44 5.49
CA MET A 466 -4.32 -23.59 4.60
C MET A 466 -2.93 -23.58 3.90
N ASN A 467 -1.92 -23.01 4.55
CA ASN A 467 -0.55 -23.06 4.03
C ASN A 467 0.01 -24.48 4.14
N ASN A 468 0.94 -24.82 3.26
CA ASN A 468 1.65 -26.10 3.25
C ASN A 468 3.16 -25.92 3.12
N GLY A 469 3.91 -27.02 3.17
CA GLY A 469 5.36 -27.00 3.12
C GLY A 469 6.01 -27.03 4.51
N PRO A 470 7.34 -27.24 4.56
CA PRO A 470 8.04 -27.51 5.82
C PRO A 470 8.05 -26.32 6.80
N GLY A 471 7.91 -25.08 6.34
CA GLY A 471 7.81 -23.89 7.22
C GLY A 471 6.38 -23.52 7.63
N ALA A 472 5.37 -24.29 7.22
CA ALA A 472 3.96 -23.96 7.46
C ALA A 472 3.42 -24.45 8.83
N ASP A 473 4.20 -25.20 9.63
CA ASP A 473 3.75 -25.62 10.97
C ASP A 473 3.58 -24.40 11.88
N THR A 474 2.36 -24.19 12.38
CA THR A 474 2.00 -23.03 13.19
C THR A 474 2.14 -23.26 14.71
N LYS A 475 2.51 -24.45 15.17
CA LYS A 475 2.55 -24.79 16.61
C LYS A 475 3.46 -23.89 17.45
N ASN A 476 4.54 -23.40 16.84
CA ASN A 476 5.57 -22.59 17.52
C ASN A 476 5.53 -21.12 17.12
N ARG A 477 4.45 -20.67 16.46
CA ARG A 477 4.29 -19.25 16.11
C ARG A 477 4.28 -18.37 17.34
N GLU A 478 4.64 -17.11 17.14
CA GLU A 478 4.48 -16.06 18.15
C GLU A 478 3.05 -16.03 18.71
N LYS A 479 2.94 -15.81 20.03
CA LYS A 479 1.66 -15.87 20.76
C LYS A 479 0.98 -14.51 20.90
N TRP A 480 1.33 -13.54 20.05
CA TRP A 480 0.71 -12.23 20.08
C TRP A 480 -0.78 -12.34 19.75
N PRO A 481 -1.68 -11.55 20.38
CA PRO A 481 -3.12 -11.62 20.11
C PRO A 481 -3.49 -11.41 18.63
N GLY A 482 -2.65 -10.70 17.88
CA GLY A 482 -2.83 -10.46 16.44
C GLY A 482 -2.38 -11.59 15.52
N VAL A 483 -1.67 -12.61 16.01
CA VAL A 483 -1.26 -13.78 15.21
C VAL A 483 -2.40 -14.80 15.22
N LYS A 484 -2.90 -15.15 14.04
CA LYS A 484 -4.11 -15.97 13.87
C LYS A 484 -3.92 -17.08 12.87
N LEU A 485 -4.22 -18.31 13.30
CA LEU A 485 -4.54 -19.40 12.38
C LEU A 485 -6.00 -19.25 11.95
N ILE A 486 -6.21 -18.91 10.69
CA ILE A 486 -7.55 -18.75 10.14
C ILE A 486 -8.10 -20.14 9.86
N THR A 487 -9.31 -20.42 10.37
CA THR A 487 -10.00 -21.71 10.18
C THR A 487 -11.35 -21.55 9.49
N ASP A 488 -11.97 -20.38 9.56
CA ASP A 488 -13.20 -20.04 8.83
C ASP A 488 -12.86 -19.54 7.41
N PRO A 489 -13.30 -20.23 6.35
CA PRO A 489 -13.13 -19.76 4.98
C PRO A 489 -13.77 -18.39 4.73
N LYS A 490 -14.80 -17.98 5.48
CA LYS A 490 -15.42 -16.66 5.34
C LYS A 490 -14.49 -15.54 5.81
N GLU A 491 -13.66 -15.78 6.83
CA GLU A 491 -12.64 -14.82 7.26
C GLU A 491 -11.53 -14.73 6.20
N ALA A 492 -11.04 -15.86 5.69
CA ALA A 492 -10.06 -15.90 4.61
C ALA A 492 -10.56 -15.21 3.32
N ALA A 493 -11.84 -15.37 2.99
CA ALA A 493 -12.46 -14.79 1.79
C ALA A 493 -12.38 -13.25 1.75
N GLN A 494 -12.27 -12.58 2.91
CA GLN A 494 -12.12 -11.11 2.96
C GLN A 494 -10.78 -10.63 2.38
N PHE A 495 -9.79 -11.53 2.27
CA PHE A 495 -8.45 -11.22 1.78
C PHE A 495 -8.22 -11.68 0.34
N THR A 496 -9.24 -12.11 -0.39
CA THR A 496 -9.13 -12.50 -1.80
C THR A 496 -9.09 -11.28 -2.74
N ALA A 497 -8.72 -11.49 -4.00
CA ALA A 497 -8.65 -10.41 -4.99
C ALA A 497 -10.00 -9.70 -5.20
N GLY A 498 -11.11 -10.43 -5.22
CA GLY A 498 -12.44 -9.86 -5.35
C GLY A 498 -12.85 -9.00 -4.15
N ALA A 499 -12.55 -9.44 -2.93
CA ALA A 499 -12.95 -8.74 -1.70
C ALA A 499 -12.02 -7.58 -1.34
N LEU A 500 -10.70 -7.80 -1.33
CA LEU A 500 -9.72 -6.84 -0.81
C LEU A 500 -9.45 -5.68 -1.78
N ILE A 501 -9.42 -5.95 -3.08
CA ILE A 501 -9.03 -4.97 -4.11
C ILE A 501 -10.10 -4.77 -5.19
N ASN A 502 -11.29 -5.36 -5.03
CA ASN A 502 -12.37 -5.30 -6.03
C ASN A 502 -11.88 -5.68 -7.43
N ALA A 503 -11.08 -6.75 -7.53
CA ALA A 503 -10.36 -7.15 -8.75
C ALA A 503 -11.24 -7.15 -10.00
N ASP A 504 -12.47 -7.66 -9.93
CA ASP A 504 -13.37 -7.74 -11.10
C ASP A 504 -13.68 -6.39 -11.75
N GLN A 505 -13.60 -5.29 -10.99
CA GLN A 505 -13.91 -3.96 -11.50
C GLN A 505 -12.82 -3.39 -12.43
N TRP A 506 -11.57 -3.87 -12.32
CA TRP A 506 -10.44 -3.25 -13.01
C TRP A 506 -9.45 -4.25 -13.62
N LEU A 507 -9.38 -5.49 -13.12
CA LEU A 507 -8.54 -6.55 -13.68
C LEU A 507 -9.23 -7.34 -14.78
N LYS A 508 -10.57 -7.47 -14.78
CA LYS A 508 -11.31 -8.25 -15.80
C LYS A 508 -10.99 -7.80 -17.24
N GLY A 509 -10.83 -6.50 -17.46
CA GLY A 509 -10.47 -5.92 -18.75
C GLY A 509 -8.95 -5.79 -19.00
N SER A 510 -8.10 -6.25 -18.08
CA SER A 510 -6.65 -6.06 -18.20
C SER A 510 -5.95 -7.15 -19.02
N GLY A 511 -6.60 -8.29 -19.23
CA GLY A 511 -5.99 -9.49 -19.83
C GLY A 511 -5.03 -10.25 -18.89
N ILE A 512 -4.85 -9.78 -17.65
CA ILE A 512 -4.03 -10.45 -16.65
C ILE A 512 -4.89 -11.54 -15.98
N PRO A 513 -4.41 -12.80 -15.90
CA PRO A 513 -5.15 -13.85 -15.23
C PRO A 513 -5.20 -13.59 -13.72
N TYR A 514 -6.39 -13.73 -13.13
CA TYR A 514 -6.59 -13.68 -11.69
C TYR A 514 -7.77 -14.58 -11.32
N PHE A 515 -7.86 -14.94 -10.05
CA PHE A 515 -9.06 -15.56 -9.49
C PHE A 515 -9.60 -14.67 -8.35
N PRO A 516 -10.91 -14.36 -8.32
CA PRO A 516 -11.47 -13.39 -7.38
C PRO A 516 -11.67 -13.96 -5.96
N GLY A 517 -11.82 -15.28 -5.82
CA GLY A 517 -12.17 -15.95 -4.56
C GLY A 517 -11.09 -16.91 -4.03
N LEU A 518 -11.48 -17.77 -3.09
CA LEU A 518 -10.64 -18.88 -2.62
C LEU A 518 -10.73 -20.14 -3.51
N ASN A 519 -11.77 -20.21 -4.35
CA ASN A 519 -12.00 -21.29 -5.28
C ASN A 519 -11.66 -20.84 -6.71
N HIS A 520 -11.24 -21.79 -7.55
CA HIS A 520 -10.79 -21.58 -8.92
C HIS A 520 -11.89 -21.59 -9.99
N ASN A 521 -13.15 -21.68 -9.59
CA ASN A 521 -14.27 -21.82 -10.52
C ASN A 521 -14.65 -20.49 -11.17
#